data_AF-A0A0G2F937-F1
#
_entry.id   AF-A0A0G2F937-F1
#
_cell.length_a   1.000
_cell.length_b   1.000
_cell.length_c   1.000
_cell.angle_alpha   90.00
_cell.angle_beta   90.00
_cell.angle_gamma   90.00
#
_symmetry.space_group_name_H-M   'P 1'
#
loop_
_entity.id
_entity.type
_entity.pdbx_description
1 polymer ?
#
loop_
_entity_poly.entity_id
_entity_poly.type
_entity_poly.pdbx_seq_one_letter_code
_entity_poly.pdbx_strand_id
1 'polypeptide(L)'
;MQNQSHLYSNMLMVQALTDFLAAVDQGILPSLMDKAEGAKVMVCLFQACLRTLLGQHEDGSWNRSQEQTAYAVLTLTQARRLSFCRHLQSEIYSAIGKAVAFIHGGNSTSLGVSAVPCEFLWTEKVSYASPLLTEAYRIAALKSAGSILKASDCEVGYSIAHKINANRMKQHVKLFQKTPLFTSLPEWQLRASFIEGHLFLPIVNEHRLDVFPRKNMDPDDDYIGLIPFTWTASSNKDMTFASPAWLYAMMMVSVVDYQADEFMEAVAGLEFANDLPGLVYLIQDVLEPFKTEPASPTTTLLGKSGNSSRSLENSDMDGVAEVRACLRRFASFFLDHPAVRNAHEDDRATAWREVHNYLVAHVRHTADNVRLNSQEQRKWYVSRKMPYYHWVQSNDDIACPITFGFVTCLVPYLVGNPKVERALIGAQCEAGATLPKSDASFDSVEAKYYADDLCRHITNVTRIYNDCGSIARDAAEKNLNSVNFPEFAVTASGSDRLALCALGEYERACCQVAFAQLETAMLLTAATSAERAKKRRRLDVWQVFLNTADLYGQIYVIRDFTARSVHVRDTNIASNTAPKYAPPSIVKAAVLDETPILAT
;
A
#
# COMPACT_ATOMS: atom_id res chain seq x y z
N MET A 1 -15.58 22.63 -24.85
CA MET A 1 -14.20 23.15 -24.78
C MET A 1 -13.50 22.39 -23.66
N GLN A 2 -12.42 21.69 -23.97
CA GLN A 2 -11.66 20.85 -23.04
C GLN A 2 -10.21 21.35 -22.96
N ASN A 3 -9.57 21.30 -21.81
CA ASN A 3 -8.14 21.60 -21.69
C ASN A 3 -7.34 20.28 -21.60
N GLN A 4 -6.22 20.19 -22.30
CA GLN A 4 -5.35 19.02 -22.33
C GLN A 4 -4.44 18.91 -21.11
N SER A 5 -4.21 20.02 -20.39
CA SER A 5 -3.46 20.00 -19.14
C SER A 5 -4.34 19.57 -17.98
N HIS A 6 -3.94 18.52 -17.27
CA HIS A 6 -4.59 18.08 -16.04
C HIS A 6 -4.55 19.16 -14.94
N LEU A 7 -3.57 20.09 -14.98
CA LEU A 7 -3.44 21.17 -14.01
C LEU A 7 -4.62 22.17 -14.10
N TYR A 8 -5.22 22.33 -15.27
CA TYR A 8 -6.42 23.16 -15.42
C TYR A 8 -7.60 22.61 -14.62
N SER A 9 -7.91 21.33 -14.82
CA SER A 9 -9.00 20.65 -14.11
C SER A 9 -8.73 20.58 -12.60
N ASN A 10 -7.49 20.29 -12.22
CA ASN A 10 -7.07 20.28 -10.81
C ASN A 10 -7.24 21.65 -10.16
N MET A 11 -6.82 22.72 -10.83
CA MET A 11 -6.97 24.10 -10.32
C MET A 11 -8.43 24.42 -10.04
N LEU A 12 -9.33 24.16 -10.99
CA LEU A 12 -10.77 24.43 -10.82
C LEU A 12 -11.37 23.60 -9.69
N MET A 13 -11.04 22.30 -9.63
CA MET A 13 -11.49 21.41 -8.55
C MET A 13 -11.01 21.91 -7.19
N VAL A 14 -9.74 22.28 -7.07
CA VAL A 14 -9.16 22.76 -5.81
C VAL A 14 -9.78 24.08 -5.39
N GLN A 15 -10.00 25.02 -6.31
CA GLN A 15 -10.70 26.28 -6.00
C GLN A 15 -12.12 26.01 -5.49
N ALA A 16 -12.91 25.25 -6.25
CA ALA A 16 -14.30 24.96 -5.91
C ALA A 16 -14.43 24.22 -4.57
N LEU A 17 -13.62 23.18 -4.34
CA LEU A 17 -13.67 22.41 -3.10
C LEU A 17 -13.11 23.16 -1.89
N THR A 18 -12.15 24.08 -2.09
CA THR A 18 -11.66 24.96 -1.01
C THR A 18 -12.76 25.92 -0.58
N ASP A 19 -13.45 26.55 -1.53
CA ASP A 19 -14.55 27.48 -1.21
C ASP A 19 -15.76 26.74 -0.62
N PHE A 20 -16.02 25.53 -1.07
CA PHE A 20 -16.99 24.63 -0.45
C PHE A 20 -16.66 24.32 1.01
N LEU A 21 -15.41 23.93 1.32
CA LEU A 21 -14.99 23.71 2.70
C LEU A 21 -15.08 24.98 3.55
N ALA A 22 -14.78 26.15 2.98
CA ALA A 22 -14.93 27.42 3.68
C ALA A 22 -16.40 27.70 4.05
N ALA A 23 -17.35 27.38 3.16
CA ALA A 23 -18.78 27.50 3.44
C ALA A 23 -19.25 26.52 4.53
N VAL A 24 -18.70 25.30 4.55
CA VAL A 24 -18.97 24.31 5.60
C VAL A 24 -18.44 24.79 6.95
N ASP A 25 -17.20 25.28 7.01
CA ASP A 25 -16.58 25.83 8.22
C ASP A 25 -17.35 27.04 8.80
N GLN A 26 -17.99 27.83 7.93
CA GLN A 26 -18.83 28.98 8.32
C GLN A 26 -20.23 28.56 8.78
N GLY A 27 -20.57 27.26 8.72
CA GLY A 27 -21.90 26.76 9.07
C GLY A 27 -22.98 27.12 8.05
N ILE A 28 -22.62 27.54 6.82
CA ILE A 28 -23.57 27.86 5.75
C ILE A 28 -24.23 26.58 5.21
N LEU A 29 -23.48 25.47 5.19
CA LEU A 29 -23.92 24.16 4.72
C LEU A 29 -23.89 23.13 5.87
N PRO A 30 -24.73 23.28 6.92
CA PRO A 30 -24.71 22.36 8.05
C PRO A 30 -25.17 20.96 7.62
N SER A 31 -24.55 19.93 8.19
CA SER A 31 -24.95 18.52 8.01
C SER A 31 -24.91 17.99 6.57
N LEU A 32 -24.21 18.66 5.66
CA LEU A 32 -24.10 18.22 4.26
C LEU A 32 -23.18 17.01 4.07
N MET A 33 -22.19 16.85 4.95
CA MET A 33 -21.24 15.74 4.89
C MET A 33 -21.07 15.11 6.27
N ASP A 34 -21.00 13.79 6.30
CA ASP A 34 -20.45 13.08 7.44
C ASP A 34 -18.91 13.17 7.50
N LYS A 35 -18.32 12.54 8.51
CA LYS A 35 -16.86 12.56 8.70
C LYS A 35 -16.10 11.86 7.57
N ALA A 36 -16.67 10.82 6.99
CA ALA A 36 -16.02 10.03 5.95
C ALA A 36 -16.10 10.72 4.59
N GLU A 37 -17.24 11.33 4.26
CA GLU A 37 -17.43 12.19 3.10
C GLU A 37 -16.49 13.40 3.16
N GLY A 38 -16.42 14.05 4.32
CA GLY A 38 -15.46 15.13 4.56
C GLY A 38 -14.00 14.69 4.37
N ALA A 39 -13.64 13.49 4.84
CA ALA A 39 -12.31 12.92 4.64
C ALA A 39 -12.00 12.67 3.15
N LYS A 40 -12.96 12.16 2.36
CA LYS A 40 -12.79 11.98 0.90
C LYS A 40 -12.47 13.30 0.20
N VAL A 41 -13.21 14.38 0.53
CA VAL A 41 -12.95 15.72 -0.01
C VAL A 41 -11.55 16.21 0.35
N MET A 42 -11.14 16.05 1.61
CA MET A 42 -9.80 16.45 2.06
C MET A 42 -8.68 15.66 1.38
N VAL A 43 -8.82 14.34 1.21
CA VAL A 43 -7.86 13.50 0.48
C VAL A 43 -7.70 13.98 -0.96
N CYS A 44 -8.81 14.21 -1.67
CA CYS A 44 -8.77 14.69 -3.06
C CYS A 44 -8.10 16.07 -3.17
N LEU A 45 -8.45 17.01 -2.29
CA LEU A 45 -7.84 18.34 -2.23
C LEU A 45 -6.34 18.25 -1.94
N PHE A 46 -5.95 17.49 -0.91
CA PHE A 46 -4.57 17.36 -0.50
C PHE A 46 -3.72 16.71 -1.59
N GLN A 47 -4.20 15.63 -2.21
CA GLN A 47 -3.50 14.98 -3.30
C GLN A 47 -3.33 15.91 -4.51
N ALA A 48 -4.35 16.67 -4.89
CA ALA A 48 -4.23 17.62 -6.01
C ALA A 48 -3.17 18.69 -5.72
N CYS A 49 -3.16 19.25 -4.51
CA CYS A 49 -2.16 20.22 -4.07
C CYS A 49 -0.76 19.62 -3.98
N LEU A 50 -0.62 18.45 -3.35
CA LEU A 50 0.67 17.77 -3.15
C LEU A 50 1.28 17.33 -4.48
N ARG A 51 0.49 16.73 -5.38
CA ARG A 51 0.97 16.32 -6.71
C ARG A 51 1.40 17.51 -7.55
N THR A 52 0.69 18.63 -7.45
CA THR A 52 1.12 19.90 -8.07
C THR A 52 2.48 20.31 -7.50
N LEU A 53 2.65 20.31 -6.18
CA LEU A 53 3.91 20.66 -5.52
C LEU A 53 5.08 19.73 -5.91
N LEU A 54 4.85 18.41 -5.95
CA LEU A 54 5.85 17.41 -6.35
C LEU A 54 6.23 17.50 -7.83
N GLY A 55 5.30 17.92 -8.69
CA GLY A 55 5.51 18.01 -10.14
C GLY A 55 6.26 19.26 -10.61
N GLN A 56 6.72 20.13 -9.70
CA GLN A 56 7.46 21.34 -10.08
C GLN A 56 8.86 21.00 -10.61
N HIS A 57 9.23 21.54 -11.77
CA HIS A 57 10.59 21.43 -12.28
C HIS A 57 11.58 22.30 -11.51
N GLU A 58 12.88 22.03 -11.68
CA GLU A 58 13.95 22.79 -11.02
C GLU A 58 13.93 24.29 -11.36
N ASP A 59 13.50 24.64 -12.57
CA ASP A 59 13.34 26.03 -13.03
C ASP A 59 12.11 26.74 -12.45
N GLY A 60 11.30 26.05 -11.65
CA GLY A 60 10.09 26.55 -11.04
C GLY A 60 8.82 26.39 -11.88
N SER A 61 8.94 25.89 -13.10
CA SER A 61 7.81 25.74 -14.03
C SER A 61 7.09 24.40 -13.89
N TRP A 62 5.93 24.30 -14.55
CA TRP A 62 5.31 23.04 -14.94
C TRP A 62 5.31 22.96 -16.46
N ASN A 63 5.90 21.90 -17.01
CA ASN A 63 6.04 21.68 -18.46
C ASN A 63 6.70 22.85 -19.21
N ARG A 64 7.50 23.69 -18.52
CA ARG A 64 8.09 24.93 -19.07
C ARG A 64 7.04 25.87 -19.69
N SER A 65 5.81 25.79 -19.19
CA SER A 65 4.64 26.45 -19.75
C SER A 65 4.19 27.61 -18.89
N GLN A 66 3.95 28.78 -19.49
CA GLN A 66 3.43 29.94 -18.77
C GLN A 66 2.00 29.68 -18.26
N GLU A 67 1.13 29.13 -19.10
CA GLU A 67 -0.28 28.88 -18.76
C GLU A 67 -0.41 27.77 -17.71
N GLN A 68 0.32 26.67 -17.86
CA GLN A 68 0.27 25.56 -16.91
C GLN A 68 0.94 25.92 -15.58
N THR A 69 2.02 26.70 -15.60
CA THR A 69 2.63 27.24 -14.38
C THR A 69 1.65 28.17 -13.67
N ALA A 70 0.88 28.99 -14.40
CA ALA A 70 -0.16 29.82 -13.80
C ALA A 70 -1.26 28.97 -13.12
N TYR A 71 -1.73 27.88 -13.74
CA TYR A 71 -2.66 26.92 -13.11
C TYR A 71 -2.10 26.34 -11.81
N ALA A 72 -0.83 25.95 -11.81
CA ALA A 72 -0.17 25.42 -10.63
C ALA A 72 -0.04 26.47 -9.51
N VAL A 73 0.34 27.71 -9.83
CA VAL A 73 0.39 28.81 -8.84
C VAL A 73 -0.98 29.06 -8.21
N LEU A 74 -2.04 29.08 -9.01
CA LEU A 74 -3.41 29.26 -8.51
C LEU A 74 -3.84 28.10 -7.60
N THR A 75 -3.48 26.87 -7.96
CA THR A 75 -3.70 25.67 -7.14
C THR A 75 -2.97 25.77 -5.81
N LEU A 76 -1.66 26.06 -5.84
CA LEU A 76 -0.83 26.16 -4.63
C LEU A 76 -1.23 27.36 -3.75
N THR A 77 -1.79 28.42 -4.32
CA THR A 77 -2.32 29.55 -3.54
C THR A 77 -3.55 29.13 -2.73
N GLN A 78 -4.43 28.28 -3.29
CA GLN A 78 -5.52 27.69 -2.51
C GLN A 78 -4.97 26.75 -1.42
N ALA A 79 -3.92 25.98 -1.72
CA ALA A 79 -3.27 25.13 -0.73
C ALA A 79 -2.80 25.91 0.51
N ARG A 80 -2.39 27.17 0.35
CA ARG A 80 -2.01 28.03 1.49
C ARG A 80 -3.16 28.24 2.49
N ARG A 81 -4.43 28.18 2.06
CA ARG A 81 -5.62 28.40 2.89
C ARG A 81 -6.03 27.16 3.69
N LEU A 82 -5.60 25.97 3.26
CA LEU A 82 -6.03 24.69 3.82
C LEU A 82 -5.31 24.40 5.15
N SER A 83 -6.09 24.15 6.19
CA SER A 83 -5.60 23.88 7.55
C SER A 83 -4.67 22.67 7.62
N PHE A 84 -4.96 21.62 6.85
CA PHE A 84 -4.14 20.41 6.77
C PHE A 84 -2.84 20.59 5.94
N CYS A 85 -2.68 21.69 5.19
CA CYS A 85 -1.42 22.04 4.52
C CYS A 85 -0.47 22.87 5.40
N ARG A 86 -0.84 23.19 6.64
CA ARG A 86 -0.06 24.06 7.55
C ARG A 86 1.39 23.62 7.73
N HIS A 87 1.65 22.31 7.76
CA HIS A 87 2.98 21.75 7.95
C HIS A 87 3.86 21.77 6.68
N LEU A 88 3.33 22.23 5.54
CA LEU A 88 4.01 22.32 4.24
C LEU A 88 4.10 23.76 3.71
N GLN A 89 3.78 24.75 4.55
CA GLN A 89 3.70 26.15 4.10
C GLN A 89 5.04 26.65 3.54
N SER A 90 6.16 26.32 4.17
CA SER A 90 7.49 26.70 3.68
C SER A 90 7.74 26.24 2.25
N GLU A 91 7.38 25.00 1.95
CA GLU A 91 7.54 24.35 0.66
C GLU A 91 6.59 24.97 -0.37
N ILE A 92 5.34 25.22 0.01
CA ILE A 92 4.34 25.90 -0.83
C ILE A 92 4.79 27.33 -1.18
N TYR A 93 5.26 28.11 -0.21
CA TYR A 93 5.76 29.46 -0.45
C TYR A 93 7.00 29.46 -1.34
N SER A 94 7.95 28.54 -1.10
CA SER A 94 9.14 28.39 -1.93
C SER A 94 8.77 28.03 -3.37
N ALA A 95 7.87 27.06 -3.57
CA ALA A 95 7.44 26.65 -4.89
C ALA A 95 6.75 27.78 -5.66
N ILE A 96 5.84 28.52 -5.02
CA ILE A 96 5.20 29.67 -5.66
C ILE A 96 6.22 30.77 -5.98
N GLY A 97 7.20 31.03 -5.11
CA GLY A 97 8.27 31.99 -5.37
C GLY A 97 9.08 31.63 -6.63
N LYS A 98 9.47 30.36 -6.78
CA LYS A 98 10.16 29.87 -7.99
C LYS A 98 9.29 29.99 -9.25
N ALA A 99 8.01 29.63 -9.15
CA ALA A 99 7.07 29.73 -10.25
C ALA A 99 6.83 31.17 -10.72
N VAL A 100 6.73 32.11 -9.78
CA VAL A 100 6.63 33.54 -10.06
C VAL A 100 7.89 34.05 -10.74
N ALA A 101 9.08 33.62 -10.28
CA ALA A 101 10.35 33.95 -10.93
C ALA A 101 10.40 33.44 -12.38
N PHE A 102 9.93 32.21 -12.64
CA PHE A 102 9.81 31.66 -13.99
C PHE A 102 8.84 32.47 -14.87
N ILE A 103 7.65 32.80 -14.35
CA ILE A 103 6.65 33.59 -15.07
C ILE A 103 7.20 34.99 -15.42
N HIS A 104 7.92 35.64 -14.50
CA HIS A 104 8.56 36.92 -14.77
C HIS A 104 9.76 36.81 -15.71
N GLY A 105 10.57 35.75 -15.59
CA GLY A 105 11.73 35.51 -16.45
C GLY A 105 11.36 35.32 -17.93
N GLY A 106 10.15 34.81 -18.20
CA GLY A 106 9.58 34.73 -19.55
C GLY A 106 9.38 36.08 -20.24
N ASN A 107 9.35 37.20 -19.50
CA ASN A 107 9.21 38.54 -20.06
C ASN A 107 10.54 39.16 -20.53
N SER A 108 11.68 38.50 -20.32
CA SER A 108 13.01 39.10 -20.54
C SER A 108 13.51 39.06 -21.99
N THR A 109 12.63 38.86 -22.96
CA THR A 109 12.95 39.06 -24.38
C THR A 109 11.99 40.11 -24.92
N SER A 110 12.55 41.32 -25.05
CA SER A 110 12.16 42.45 -25.91
C SER A 110 10.73 42.47 -26.48
N LEU A 111 10.09 43.63 -26.31
CA LEU A 111 8.89 44.16 -26.98
C LEU A 111 8.82 44.04 -28.52
N GLY A 112 9.65 43.22 -29.15
CA GLY A 112 9.54 42.76 -30.52
C GLY A 112 10.09 41.34 -30.61
N VAL A 113 9.20 40.38 -30.84
CA VAL A 113 9.50 39.00 -31.24
C VAL A 113 10.32 38.19 -30.23
N SER A 114 9.64 37.67 -29.22
CA SER A 114 10.03 36.40 -28.63
C SER A 114 8.80 35.55 -28.45
N ALA A 115 8.67 34.58 -29.34
CA ALA A 115 7.61 33.62 -29.35
C ALA A 115 7.75 32.74 -28.10
N VAL A 116 7.07 33.11 -27.01
CA VAL A 116 6.59 32.07 -26.09
C VAL A 116 5.83 31.07 -26.98
N PRO A 117 6.24 29.79 -27.03
CA PRO A 117 5.59 28.82 -27.90
C PRO A 117 4.08 28.87 -27.65
N CYS A 118 3.29 29.07 -28.70
CA CYS A 118 1.84 28.97 -28.56
C CYS A 118 1.50 27.54 -28.16
N GLU A 119 1.05 27.35 -26.92
CA GLU A 119 0.69 26.04 -26.43
C GLU A 119 -0.75 25.71 -26.79
N PHE A 120 -0.92 24.62 -27.52
CA PHE A 120 -2.21 24.16 -28.01
C PHE A 120 -2.96 23.37 -26.93
N LEU A 121 -3.19 23.99 -25.77
CA LEU A 121 -3.79 23.36 -24.60
C LEU A 121 -5.31 23.19 -24.72
N TRP A 122 -5.98 24.02 -25.50
CA TRP A 122 -7.43 24.04 -25.60
C TRP A 122 -7.91 23.18 -26.75
N THR A 123 -8.94 22.36 -26.53
CA THR A 123 -9.53 21.48 -27.53
C THR A 123 -10.98 21.87 -27.77
N GLU A 124 -11.31 22.13 -29.03
CA GLU A 124 -12.67 22.17 -29.54
C GLU A 124 -12.80 21.14 -30.68
N LYS A 125 -12.84 21.57 -31.94
CA LYS A 125 -12.70 20.65 -33.09
C LYS A 125 -11.26 20.22 -33.30
N VAL A 126 -10.32 21.12 -32.99
CA VAL A 126 -8.88 20.91 -33.03
C VAL A 126 -8.26 21.50 -31.76
N SER A 127 -7.00 21.14 -31.48
CA SER A 127 -6.23 21.82 -30.46
C SER A 127 -5.93 23.26 -30.90
N TYR A 128 -6.00 24.22 -30.00
CA TYR A 128 -5.69 25.64 -30.25
C TYR A 128 -5.07 26.30 -29.02
N ALA A 129 -4.36 27.40 -29.27
CA ALA A 129 -3.80 28.28 -28.25
C ALA A 129 -4.66 29.54 -28.11
N SER A 130 -4.76 30.10 -26.91
CA SER A 130 -5.44 31.37 -26.67
C SER A 130 -4.55 32.31 -25.86
N PRO A 131 -3.81 33.23 -26.52
CA PRO A 131 -2.92 34.17 -25.84
C PRO A 131 -3.64 35.02 -24.79
N LEU A 132 -4.92 35.34 -25.03
CA LEU A 132 -5.76 36.07 -24.08
C LEU A 132 -6.00 35.26 -22.80
N LEU A 133 -6.30 33.96 -22.92
CA LEU A 133 -6.49 33.09 -21.76
C LEU A 133 -5.17 32.89 -21.02
N THR A 134 -4.08 32.62 -21.74
CA THR A 134 -2.74 32.51 -21.17
C THR A 134 -2.39 33.75 -20.33
N GLU A 135 -2.59 34.95 -20.89
CA GLU A 135 -2.31 36.20 -20.19
C GLU A 135 -3.23 36.43 -18.99
N ALA A 136 -4.52 36.10 -19.11
CA ALA A 136 -5.48 36.22 -18.02
C ALA A 136 -5.08 35.31 -16.83
N TYR A 137 -4.75 34.06 -17.08
CA TYR A 137 -4.28 33.15 -16.03
C TYR A 137 -2.94 33.59 -15.44
N ARG A 138 -2.02 34.08 -16.28
CA ARG A 138 -0.73 34.60 -15.83
C ARG A 138 -0.90 35.77 -14.86
N ILE A 139 -1.72 36.76 -15.21
CA ILE A 139 -2.02 37.92 -14.35
C ILE A 139 -2.70 37.45 -13.06
N ALA A 140 -3.68 36.55 -13.16
CA ALA A 140 -4.37 36.00 -11.99
C ALA A 140 -3.39 35.30 -11.03
N ALA A 141 -2.52 34.45 -11.57
CA ALA A 141 -1.49 33.75 -10.80
C ALA A 141 -0.55 34.71 -10.08
N LEU A 142 -0.02 35.73 -10.78
CA LEU A 142 0.87 36.73 -10.18
C LEU A 142 0.17 37.53 -9.07
N LYS A 143 -1.08 37.95 -9.30
CA LYS A 143 -1.88 38.68 -8.31
C LYS A 143 -2.18 37.82 -7.07
N SER A 144 -2.58 36.57 -7.29
CA SER A 144 -2.86 35.60 -6.21
C SER A 144 -1.60 35.26 -5.42
N ALA A 145 -0.45 35.09 -6.08
CA ALA A 145 0.82 34.79 -5.44
C ALA A 145 1.29 35.92 -4.50
N GLY A 146 1.05 37.18 -4.91
CA GLY A 146 1.37 38.38 -4.13
C GLY A 146 0.47 38.61 -2.92
N SER A 147 -0.66 37.90 -2.80
CA SER A 147 -1.47 37.91 -1.59
C SER A 147 -0.78 37.10 -0.48
N ILE A 148 -0.18 37.79 0.47
CA ILE A 148 0.43 37.18 1.66
C ILE A 148 -0.70 36.89 2.66
N LEU A 149 -0.94 35.60 2.91
CA LEU A 149 -1.82 35.17 4.01
C LEU A 149 -1.06 35.28 5.32
N LYS A 150 -1.69 35.82 6.36
CA LYS A 150 -1.16 35.73 7.72
C LYS A 150 -1.30 34.29 8.20
N ALA A 151 -0.46 33.87 9.15
CA ALA A 151 -0.52 32.51 9.71
C ALA A 151 -1.86 32.18 10.39
N SER A 152 -2.64 33.20 10.77
CA SER A 152 -4.01 33.10 11.25
C SER A 152 -5.03 32.74 10.18
N ASP A 153 -4.68 32.81 8.89
CA ASP A 153 -5.65 32.75 7.79
C ASP A 153 -5.71 31.35 7.14
N CYS A 154 -4.94 30.37 7.66
CA CYS A 154 -5.01 28.95 7.28
C CYS A 154 -6.19 28.24 7.97
N GLU A 155 -7.41 28.73 7.72
CA GLU A 155 -8.63 28.35 8.43
C GLU A 155 -9.64 27.62 7.54
N VAL A 156 -9.22 26.98 6.44
CA VAL A 156 -10.17 26.20 5.62
C VAL A 156 -10.02 24.70 5.89
N GLY A 157 -11.15 24.03 6.07
CA GLY A 157 -11.30 22.63 6.41
C GLY A 157 -11.06 22.30 7.89
N TYR A 158 -11.03 23.28 8.81
CA TYR A 158 -10.70 23.00 10.22
C TYR A 158 -11.82 22.28 10.97
N SER A 159 -13.09 22.42 10.54
CA SER A 159 -14.23 21.75 11.17
C SER A 159 -14.21 20.23 10.95
N ILE A 160 -13.55 19.77 9.89
CA ILE A 160 -13.48 18.36 9.47
C ILE A 160 -12.08 17.77 9.71
N ALA A 161 -11.03 18.58 9.55
CA ALA A 161 -9.65 18.12 9.68
C ALA A 161 -9.35 17.64 11.11
N HIS A 162 -8.82 16.43 11.21
CA HIS A 162 -8.35 15.91 12.49
C HIS A 162 -7.01 16.57 12.84
N LYS A 163 -6.82 16.86 14.13
CA LYS A 163 -5.60 17.49 14.61
C LYS A 163 -4.40 16.55 14.42
N ILE A 164 -3.51 16.93 13.52
CA ILE A 164 -2.27 16.20 13.28
C ILE A 164 -1.33 16.35 14.49
N ASN A 165 -0.93 15.23 15.08
CA ASN A 165 0.03 15.24 16.18
C ASN A 165 1.45 15.40 15.63
N ALA A 166 2.02 16.60 15.76
CA ALA A 166 3.35 16.93 15.27
C ALA A 166 4.47 16.05 15.86
N ASN A 167 4.34 15.61 17.12
CA ASN A 167 5.32 14.72 17.74
C ASN A 167 5.27 13.32 17.12
N ARG A 168 4.06 12.78 16.90
CA ARG A 168 3.87 11.49 16.23
C ARG A 168 4.37 11.52 14.79
N MET A 169 4.06 12.60 14.05
CA MET A 169 4.61 12.83 12.70
C MET A 169 6.15 12.81 12.71
N LYS A 170 6.78 13.55 13.62
CA LYS A 170 8.25 13.59 13.74
C LYS A 170 8.85 12.22 14.06
N GLN A 171 8.18 11.42 14.88
CA GLN A 171 8.62 10.06 15.22
C GLN A 171 8.56 9.13 13.99
N HIS A 172 7.42 9.12 13.28
CA HIS A 172 7.22 8.28 12.10
C HIS A 172 8.10 8.68 10.92
N VAL A 173 8.27 9.98 10.66
CA VAL A 173 9.20 10.48 9.64
C VAL A 173 10.63 10.03 9.94
N LYS A 174 11.09 10.14 11.19
CA LYS A 174 12.42 9.67 11.60
C LYS A 174 12.59 8.16 11.49
N LEU A 175 11.52 7.39 11.73
CA LEU A 175 11.55 5.94 11.52
C LEU A 175 11.77 5.63 10.04
N PHE A 176 11.01 6.26 9.14
CA PHE A 176 11.13 6.03 7.70
C PHE A 176 12.50 6.45 7.17
N GLN A 177 13.06 7.56 7.64
CA GLN A 177 14.42 8.00 7.25
C GLN A 177 15.53 7.00 7.62
N LYS A 178 15.28 6.06 8.54
CA LYS A 178 16.23 4.98 8.86
C LYS A 178 16.10 3.77 7.95
N THR A 179 15.03 3.69 7.17
CA THR A 179 14.81 2.59 6.23
C THR A 179 15.61 2.84 4.94
N PRO A 180 16.27 1.82 4.37
CA PRO A 180 16.92 1.94 3.07
C PRO A 180 16.04 2.55 1.98
N LEU A 181 14.73 2.25 2.00
CA LEU A 181 13.80 2.73 0.96
C LEU A 181 13.56 4.25 0.98
N PHE A 182 13.67 4.90 2.14
CA PHE A 182 13.35 6.32 2.32
C PHE A 182 14.50 7.19 2.83
N THR A 183 15.69 6.64 3.05
CA THR A 183 16.83 7.40 3.58
C THR A 183 17.26 8.58 2.70
N SER A 184 17.00 8.52 1.39
CA SER A 184 17.33 9.59 0.43
C SER A 184 16.18 10.59 0.22
N LEU A 185 14.98 10.30 0.74
CA LEU A 185 13.81 11.12 0.47
C LEU A 185 13.84 12.40 1.34
N PRO A 186 13.57 13.58 0.76
CA PRO A 186 13.49 14.82 1.53
C PRO A 186 12.45 14.73 2.66
N GLU A 187 12.80 15.25 3.83
CA GLU A 187 11.95 15.15 5.03
C GLU A 187 10.53 15.70 4.79
N TRP A 188 10.41 16.79 4.03
CA TRP A 188 9.11 17.41 3.75
C TRP A 188 8.18 16.50 2.94
N GLN A 189 8.72 15.62 2.07
CA GLN A 189 7.91 14.67 1.29
C GLN A 189 7.38 13.55 2.18
N LEU A 190 8.16 13.11 3.15
CA LEU A 190 7.70 12.17 4.19
C LEU A 190 6.63 12.81 5.08
N ARG A 191 6.81 14.07 5.48
CA ARG A 191 5.77 14.82 6.21
C ARG A 191 4.49 14.93 5.38
N ALA A 192 4.60 15.26 4.10
CA ALA A 192 3.46 15.35 3.21
C ALA A 192 2.72 14.01 3.09
N SER A 193 3.45 12.91 2.90
CA SER A 193 2.87 11.57 2.84
C SER A 193 2.22 11.15 4.16
N PHE A 194 2.80 11.54 5.30
CA PHE A 194 2.19 11.33 6.62
C PHE A 194 0.86 12.08 6.76
N ILE A 195 0.81 13.34 6.32
CA ILE A 195 -0.42 14.14 6.31
C ILE A 195 -1.48 13.46 5.43
N GLU A 196 -1.11 13.04 4.22
CA GLU A 196 -2.02 12.32 3.32
C GLU A 196 -2.61 11.08 3.99
N GLY A 197 -1.76 10.24 4.58
CA GLY A 197 -2.18 9.03 5.27
C GLY A 197 -3.12 9.34 6.44
N HIS A 198 -2.83 10.41 7.19
CA HIS A 198 -3.68 10.87 8.28
C HIS A 198 -5.08 11.28 7.83
N LEU A 199 -5.22 11.82 6.61
CA LEU A 199 -6.52 12.20 6.04
C LEU A 199 -7.40 10.97 5.67
N PHE A 200 -6.81 9.79 5.48
CA PHE A 200 -7.56 8.55 5.27
C PHE A 200 -8.10 7.94 6.58
N LEU A 201 -7.54 8.30 7.74
CA LEU A 201 -7.89 7.67 9.02
C LEU A 201 -9.39 7.68 9.37
N PRO A 202 -10.18 8.75 9.10
CA PRO A 202 -11.60 8.71 9.41
C PRO A 202 -12.32 7.58 8.67
N ILE A 203 -12.01 7.38 7.39
CA ILE A 203 -12.62 6.35 6.53
C ILE A 203 -12.13 4.96 6.93
N VAL A 204 -10.83 4.82 7.25
CA VAL A 204 -10.28 3.56 7.73
C VAL A 204 -10.89 3.17 9.08
N ASN A 205 -11.04 4.12 10.01
CA ASN A 205 -11.57 3.84 11.35
C ASN A 205 -13.04 3.45 11.36
N GLU A 206 -13.82 3.90 10.38
CA GLU A 206 -15.22 3.50 10.23
C GLU A 206 -15.35 2.01 9.90
N HIS A 207 -14.49 1.49 9.04
CA HIS A 207 -14.58 0.14 8.48
C HIS A 207 -13.61 -0.88 9.10
N ARG A 208 -12.68 -0.44 9.96
CA ARG A 208 -11.61 -1.31 10.50
C ARG A 208 -12.11 -2.52 11.29
N LEU A 209 -13.36 -2.55 11.76
CA LEU A 209 -13.92 -3.65 12.54
C LEU A 209 -14.94 -4.50 11.75
N ASP A 210 -15.11 -4.24 10.45
CA ASP A 210 -16.13 -4.90 9.63
C ASP A 210 -15.86 -6.39 9.45
N VAL A 211 -14.58 -6.80 9.41
CA VAL A 211 -14.19 -8.21 9.24
C VAL A 211 -14.05 -8.90 10.59
N PHE A 212 -13.23 -8.33 11.48
CA PHE A 212 -12.95 -8.87 12.80
C PHE A 212 -13.44 -7.89 13.88
N PRO A 213 -14.62 -8.10 14.46
CA PRO A 213 -15.09 -7.32 15.59
C PRO A 213 -14.14 -7.49 16.77
N ARG A 214 -13.59 -6.39 17.28
CA ARG A 214 -12.70 -6.43 18.46
C ARG A 214 -13.38 -5.81 19.66
N LYS A 215 -13.21 -6.48 20.81
CA LYS A 215 -13.50 -5.93 22.13
C LYS A 215 -12.16 -5.65 22.81
N ASN A 216 -12.03 -4.51 23.51
CA ASN A 216 -10.85 -4.15 24.31
C ASN A 216 -9.53 -3.95 23.53
N MET A 217 -9.54 -3.23 22.41
CA MET A 217 -8.27 -2.85 21.75
C MET A 217 -7.45 -1.92 22.64
N ASP A 218 -6.12 -2.03 22.57
CA ASP A 218 -5.23 -1.06 23.17
C ASP A 218 -5.50 0.32 22.54
N PRO A 219 -5.86 1.36 23.31
CA PRO A 219 -6.02 2.71 22.77
C PRO A 219 -4.73 3.26 22.13
N ASP A 220 -3.56 2.67 22.43
CA ASP A 220 -2.25 3.03 21.87
C ASP A 220 -1.85 2.18 20.65
N ASP A 221 -2.78 1.48 19.99
CA ASP A 221 -2.48 0.64 18.82
C ASP A 221 -1.86 1.46 17.67
N ASP A 222 -0.52 1.47 17.61
CA ASP A 222 0.22 2.40 16.75
C ASP A 222 0.10 2.04 15.26
N TYR A 223 -0.22 0.77 14.94
CA TYR A 223 -0.26 0.28 13.56
C TYR A 223 -1.35 0.96 12.73
N ILE A 224 -2.52 1.28 13.31
CA ILE A 224 -3.62 1.90 12.55
C ILE A 224 -3.24 3.29 12.02
N GLY A 225 -2.37 4.00 12.74
CA GLY A 225 -1.81 5.28 12.30
C GLY A 225 -0.64 5.13 11.32
N LEU A 226 0.03 3.99 11.34
CA LEU A 226 1.18 3.68 10.49
C LEU A 226 0.76 3.18 9.11
N ILE A 227 -0.29 2.36 9.01
CA ILE A 227 -0.77 1.76 7.76
C ILE A 227 -1.05 2.81 6.68
N PRO A 228 -1.82 3.88 6.91
CA PRO A 228 -2.04 4.85 5.85
C PRO A 228 -0.75 5.55 5.39
N PHE A 229 0.18 5.78 6.32
CA PHE A 229 1.45 6.42 6.01
C PHE A 229 2.38 5.53 5.16
N THR A 230 2.43 4.22 5.40
CA THR A 230 3.24 3.31 4.57
C THR A 230 2.77 3.35 3.11
N TRP A 231 1.46 3.27 2.87
CA TRP A 231 0.89 3.29 1.52
C TRP A 231 1.06 4.62 0.80
N THR A 232 0.82 5.75 1.47
CA THR A 232 0.99 7.07 0.84
C THR A 232 2.45 7.40 0.59
N ALA A 233 3.35 7.05 1.52
CA ALA A 233 4.79 7.27 1.33
C ALA A 233 5.33 6.46 0.16
N SER A 234 4.98 5.17 0.06
CA SER A 234 5.40 4.33 -1.07
C SER A 234 4.86 4.84 -2.41
N SER A 235 3.61 5.31 -2.45
CA SER A 235 3.01 5.88 -3.66
C SER A 235 3.66 7.20 -4.09
N ASN A 236 3.99 8.06 -3.13
CA ASN A 236 4.53 9.39 -3.42
C ASN A 236 6.03 9.39 -3.72
N LYS A 237 6.79 8.46 -3.13
CA LYS A 237 8.24 8.33 -3.34
C LYS A 237 8.61 8.26 -4.81
N ASP A 238 7.91 7.41 -5.57
CA ASP A 238 8.18 7.19 -6.99
C ASP A 238 7.26 8.01 -7.90
N MET A 239 6.52 8.98 -7.33
CA MET A 239 5.51 9.78 -8.04
C MET A 239 4.47 8.92 -8.78
N THR A 240 4.21 7.70 -8.31
CA THR A 240 3.22 6.81 -8.92
C THR A 240 1.83 7.45 -8.84
N PHE A 241 1.51 8.19 -7.78
CA PHE A 241 0.20 8.82 -7.64
C PHE A 241 -0.94 7.81 -7.82
N ALA A 242 -0.89 6.71 -7.07
CA ALA A 242 -1.95 5.72 -7.07
C ALA A 242 -3.31 6.39 -6.76
N SER A 243 -4.40 5.83 -7.26
CA SER A 243 -5.73 6.41 -7.03
C SER A 243 -6.10 6.31 -5.55
N PRO A 244 -6.89 7.26 -4.99
CA PRO A 244 -7.40 7.15 -3.63
C PRO A 244 -8.11 5.83 -3.35
N ALA A 245 -8.87 5.31 -4.34
CA ALA A 245 -9.57 4.04 -4.23
C ALA A 245 -8.60 2.85 -4.08
N TRP A 246 -7.50 2.85 -4.85
CA TRP A 246 -6.47 1.83 -4.73
C TRP A 246 -5.78 1.92 -3.36
N LEU A 247 -5.35 3.13 -2.96
CA LEU A 247 -4.69 3.35 -1.68
C LEU A 247 -5.56 2.91 -0.50
N TYR A 248 -6.85 3.27 -0.52
CA TYR A 248 -7.80 2.86 0.51
C TYR A 248 -7.99 1.33 0.55
N ALA A 249 -8.16 0.68 -0.59
CA ALA A 249 -8.28 -0.78 -0.64
C ALA A 249 -7.06 -1.46 -0.03
N MET A 250 -5.86 -0.98 -0.36
CA MET A 250 -4.62 -1.52 0.20
C MET A 250 -4.44 -1.24 1.70
N MET A 251 -4.86 -0.07 2.17
CA MET A 251 -4.91 0.24 3.61
C MET A 251 -5.84 -0.73 4.35
N MET A 252 -7.03 -1.01 3.80
CA MET A 252 -7.99 -1.94 4.40
C MET A 252 -7.47 -3.38 4.38
N VAL A 253 -6.79 -3.81 3.30
CA VAL A 253 -6.12 -5.12 3.27
C VAL A 253 -5.10 -5.23 4.38
N SER A 254 -4.22 -4.24 4.57
CA SER A 254 -3.28 -4.25 5.68
C SER A 254 -3.97 -4.28 7.05
N VAL A 255 -5.06 -3.53 7.24
CA VAL A 255 -5.81 -3.57 8.50
C VAL A 255 -6.37 -4.97 8.77
N VAL A 256 -7.02 -5.57 7.78
CA VAL A 256 -7.61 -6.91 7.90
C VAL A 256 -6.54 -7.97 8.12
N ASP A 257 -5.38 -7.84 7.50
CA ASP A 257 -4.24 -8.73 7.66
C ASP A 257 -3.67 -8.73 9.08
N TYR A 258 -3.34 -7.55 9.63
CA TYR A 258 -2.93 -7.43 11.04
C TYR A 258 -3.96 -8.04 12.00
N GLN A 259 -5.24 -7.98 11.63
CA GLN A 259 -6.31 -8.56 12.43
C GLN A 259 -6.47 -10.07 12.26
N ALA A 260 -6.20 -10.58 11.06
CA ALA A 260 -6.29 -11.98 10.74
C ALA A 260 -5.23 -12.78 11.48
N ASP A 261 -3.99 -12.29 11.54
CA ASP A 261 -2.90 -12.93 12.31
C ASP A 261 -3.32 -13.11 13.79
N GLU A 262 -3.75 -12.03 14.45
CA GLU A 262 -4.20 -12.08 15.85
C GLU A 262 -5.42 -12.98 16.02
N PHE A 263 -6.38 -12.94 15.10
CA PHE A 263 -7.58 -13.78 15.16
C PHE A 263 -7.25 -15.27 15.00
N MET A 264 -6.38 -15.62 14.05
CA MET A 264 -5.98 -17.00 13.81
C MET A 264 -5.23 -17.58 15.00
N GLU A 265 -4.39 -16.79 15.67
CA GLU A 265 -3.63 -17.24 16.83
C GLU A 265 -4.46 -17.23 18.13
N ALA A 266 -5.09 -16.10 18.46
CA ALA A 266 -5.68 -15.86 19.78
C ALA A 266 -7.17 -16.23 19.88
N VAL A 267 -7.85 -16.50 18.76
CA VAL A 267 -9.27 -16.88 18.76
C VAL A 267 -9.44 -18.26 18.13
N ALA A 268 -9.19 -18.40 16.83
CA ALA A 268 -9.40 -19.66 16.13
C ALA A 268 -8.44 -20.75 16.61
N GLY A 269 -7.16 -20.42 16.82
CA GLY A 269 -6.16 -21.36 17.32
C GLY A 269 -6.44 -21.88 18.72
N LEU A 270 -6.98 -21.03 19.61
CA LEU A 270 -7.38 -21.45 20.95
C LEU A 270 -8.65 -22.32 20.94
N GLU A 271 -9.67 -21.90 20.20
CA GLU A 271 -10.93 -22.64 20.06
C GLU A 271 -10.69 -24.06 19.50
N PHE A 272 -9.80 -24.18 18.52
CA PHE A 272 -9.47 -25.43 17.86
C PHE A 272 -8.14 -26.07 18.35
N ALA A 273 -7.65 -25.70 19.54
CA ALA A 273 -6.35 -26.17 20.03
C ALA A 273 -6.20 -27.71 20.05
N ASN A 274 -7.32 -28.42 20.24
CA ASN A 274 -7.36 -29.89 20.24
C ASN A 274 -7.87 -30.51 18.93
N ASP A 275 -8.31 -29.70 17.95
CA ASP A 275 -8.86 -30.16 16.66
C ASP A 275 -8.48 -29.22 15.50
N LEU A 276 -7.18 -29.01 15.30
CA LEU A 276 -6.68 -28.28 14.13
C LEU A 276 -7.16 -28.85 12.78
N PRO A 277 -7.30 -30.18 12.59
CA PRO A 277 -7.94 -30.72 11.38
C PRO A 277 -9.38 -30.24 11.18
N GLY A 278 -10.17 -30.12 12.26
CA GLY A 278 -11.50 -29.52 12.23
C GLY A 278 -11.51 -28.07 11.77
N LEU A 279 -10.52 -27.27 12.18
CA LEU A 279 -10.37 -25.88 11.69
C LEU A 279 -10.08 -25.83 10.19
N VAL A 280 -9.22 -26.72 9.66
CA VAL A 280 -8.97 -26.83 8.21
C VAL A 280 -10.25 -27.17 7.46
N TYR A 281 -11.05 -28.12 7.98
CA TYR A 281 -12.34 -28.46 7.37
C TYR A 281 -13.31 -27.27 7.38
N LEU A 282 -13.37 -26.51 8.49
CA LEU A 282 -14.18 -25.32 8.58
C LEU A 282 -13.76 -24.24 7.56
N ILE A 283 -12.46 -24.03 7.37
CA ILE A 283 -11.92 -23.11 6.36
C ILE A 283 -12.38 -23.54 4.96
N GLN A 284 -12.27 -24.83 4.63
CA GLN A 284 -12.70 -25.36 3.33
C GLN A 284 -14.21 -25.14 3.10
N ASP A 285 -15.04 -25.44 4.10
CA ASP A 285 -16.49 -25.23 4.05
C ASP A 285 -16.86 -23.76 3.84
N VAL A 286 -16.16 -22.83 4.52
CA VAL A 286 -16.37 -21.38 4.36
C VAL A 286 -15.96 -20.88 2.98
N LEU A 287 -14.94 -21.47 2.37
CA LEU A 287 -14.41 -21.04 1.07
C LEU A 287 -15.09 -21.69 -0.15
N GLU A 288 -15.80 -22.81 0.04
CA GLU A 288 -16.47 -23.54 -1.05
C GLU A 288 -17.44 -22.66 -1.88
N PRO A 289 -18.27 -21.76 -1.29
CA PRO A 289 -19.14 -20.88 -2.07
C PRO A 289 -18.41 -19.92 -3.02
N PHE A 290 -17.12 -19.66 -2.78
CA PHE A 290 -16.30 -18.74 -3.57
C PHE A 290 -15.44 -19.48 -4.60
N LYS A 291 -15.45 -20.81 -4.59
CA LYS A 291 -14.58 -21.63 -5.43
C LYS A 291 -14.99 -21.50 -6.89
N THR A 292 -14.03 -21.13 -7.72
CA THR A 292 -14.19 -21.14 -9.17
C THR A 292 -13.77 -22.50 -9.71
N GLU A 293 -14.67 -23.23 -10.39
CA GLU A 293 -14.37 -24.48 -11.12
C GLU A 293 -13.22 -24.29 -12.14
N PRO A 294 -12.41 -25.34 -12.44
CA PRO A 294 -10.97 -25.27 -12.16
C PRO A 294 -10.06 -25.00 -13.37
N ALA A 295 -8.98 -24.25 -13.11
CA ALA A 295 -7.67 -24.64 -13.62
C ALA A 295 -7.16 -25.80 -12.73
N SER A 296 -7.10 -27.02 -13.27
CA SER A 296 -6.78 -28.26 -12.55
C SER A 296 -5.27 -28.56 -12.57
N PRO A 297 -4.73 -29.57 -11.84
CA PRO A 297 -4.64 -29.67 -10.38
C PRO A 297 -3.24 -30.13 -9.90
N THR A 298 -2.82 -29.81 -8.67
CA THR A 298 -2.06 -30.76 -7.82
C THR A 298 -2.14 -30.37 -6.33
N THR A 299 -3.05 -30.99 -5.59
CA THR A 299 -2.79 -31.28 -4.17
C THR A 299 -3.49 -32.58 -3.80
N THR A 300 -2.87 -33.69 -4.14
CA THR A 300 -3.18 -35.01 -3.60
C THR A 300 -2.66 -35.09 -2.18
N LEU A 301 -3.45 -34.66 -1.19
CA LEU A 301 -3.29 -35.07 0.21
C LEU A 301 -4.65 -35.06 0.91
N LEU A 302 -5.40 -36.16 0.75
CA LEU A 302 -6.04 -36.94 1.82
C LEU A 302 -7.10 -37.85 1.19
N GLY A 303 -6.91 -39.16 1.38
CA GLY A 303 -7.84 -40.18 0.96
C GLY A 303 -9.20 -39.96 1.60
N LYS A 304 -10.25 -39.98 0.77
CA LYS A 304 -11.63 -40.17 1.21
C LYS A 304 -11.69 -41.48 2.00
N SER A 305 -11.97 -41.40 3.30
CA SER A 305 -12.49 -42.53 4.06
C SER A 305 -13.37 -42.03 5.20
N GLY A 306 -14.60 -42.54 5.23
CA GLY A 306 -15.42 -42.60 6.44
C GLY A 306 -16.35 -41.43 6.68
N ASN A 307 -17.59 -41.56 6.20
CA ASN A 307 -18.75 -40.91 6.79
C ASN A 307 -18.85 -41.33 8.27
N SER A 308 -18.50 -40.43 9.19
CA SER A 308 -18.92 -40.53 10.59
C SER A 308 -19.45 -39.17 11.00
N SER A 309 -20.77 -39.03 10.91
CA SER A 309 -21.52 -37.97 11.57
C SER A 309 -21.31 -38.14 13.07
N ARG A 310 -20.36 -37.40 13.63
CA ARG A 310 -20.24 -37.22 15.08
C ARG A 310 -21.10 -36.03 15.45
N SER A 311 -22.20 -36.33 16.14
CA SER A 311 -23.02 -35.36 16.86
C SER A 311 -22.15 -34.63 17.88
N LEU A 312 -21.89 -33.35 17.63
CA LEU A 312 -21.28 -32.44 18.60
C LEU A 312 -22.32 -32.13 19.69
N GLU A 313 -22.05 -32.57 20.91
CA GLU A 313 -22.88 -32.30 22.09
C GLU A 313 -22.70 -30.84 22.56
N ASN A 314 -23.62 -29.98 22.14
CA ASN A 314 -24.35 -28.93 22.87
C ASN A 314 -23.75 -28.13 24.07
N SER A 315 -22.44 -27.89 24.20
CA SER A 315 -21.93 -26.84 25.11
C SER A 315 -20.95 -25.82 24.52
N ASP A 316 -20.39 -26.03 23.32
CA ASP A 316 -19.39 -25.14 22.67
C ASP A 316 -19.89 -24.46 21.37
N MET A 317 -21.21 -24.43 21.13
CA MET A 317 -21.76 -23.95 19.85
C MET A 317 -21.55 -22.45 19.56
N ASP A 318 -21.18 -21.64 20.56
CA ASP A 318 -21.01 -20.18 20.41
C ASP A 318 -19.64 -19.80 19.81
N GLY A 319 -18.54 -20.42 20.29
CA GLY A 319 -17.17 -20.13 19.84
C GLY A 319 -16.90 -20.56 18.41
N VAL A 320 -17.24 -21.80 18.05
CA VAL A 320 -17.12 -22.31 16.67
C VAL A 320 -17.96 -21.49 15.68
N ALA A 321 -19.16 -21.04 16.08
CA ALA A 321 -20.02 -20.21 15.24
C ALA A 321 -19.42 -18.81 15.03
N GLU A 322 -18.81 -18.22 16.06
CA GLU A 322 -18.08 -16.96 15.95
C GLU A 322 -16.88 -17.09 15.00
N VAL A 323 -16.07 -18.15 15.15
CA VAL A 323 -14.92 -18.41 14.26
C VAL A 323 -15.38 -18.53 12.81
N ARG A 324 -16.43 -19.32 12.56
CA ARG A 324 -17.04 -19.47 11.23
C ARG A 324 -17.50 -18.12 10.67
N ALA A 325 -18.14 -17.28 11.47
CA ALA A 325 -18.63 -15.97 11.04
C ALA A 325 -17.49 -15.02 10.65
N CYS A 326 -16.41 -14.98 11.45
CA CYS A 326 -15.21 -14.20 11.15
C CYS A 326 -14.52 -14.67 9.87
N LEU A 327 -14.29 -15.98 9.72
CA LEU A 327 -13.70 -16.56 8.51
C LEU A 327 -14.54 -16.25 7.26
N ARG A 328 -15.87 -16.26 7.37
CA ARG A 328 -16.77 -15.92 6.25
C ARG A 328 -16.67 -14.45 5.87
N ARG A 329 -16.58 -13.55 6.84
CA ARG A 329 -16.36 -12.12 6.56
C ARG A 329 -15.00 -11.87 5.93
N PHE A 330 -13.95 -12.57 6.39
CA PHE A 330 -12.62 -12.50 5.79
C PHE A 330 -12.62 -12.98 4.33
N ALA A 331 -13.22 -14.16 4.07
CA ALA A 331 -13.37 -14.68 2.71
C ALA A 331 -14.16 -13.71 1.81
N SER A 332 -15.27 -13.16 2.31
CA SER A 332 -16.09 -12.19 1.58
C SER A 332 -15.34 -10.89 1.28
N PHE A 333 -14.53 -10.40 2.21
CA PHE A 333 -13.74 -9.18 2.04
C PHE A 333 -12.81 -9.27 0.83
N PHE A 334 -12.11 -10.40 0.66
CA PHE A 334 -11.24 -10.62 -0.49
C PHE A 334 -12.02 -11.08 -1.74
N LEU A 335 -12.83 -12.13 -1.62
CA LEU A 335 -13.34 -12.90 -2.77
C LEU A 335 -14.68 -12.40 -3.32
N ASP A 336 -15.48 -11.68 -2.52
CA ASP A 336 -16.71 -11.01 -3.01
C ASP A 336 -16.45 -9.57 -3.46
N HIS A 337 -15.20 -9.09 -3.38
CA HIS A 337 -14.86 -7.75 -3.81
C HIS A 337 -15.16 -7.56 -5.31
N PRO A 338 -15.72 -6.41 -5.75
CA PRO A 338 -16.07 -6.18 -7.15
C PRO A 338 -14.92 -6.40 -8.12
N ALA A 339 -13.69 -6.05 -7.73
CA ALA A 339 -12.51 -6.30 -8.56
C ALA A 339 -12.27 -7.79 -8.80
N VAL A 340 -12.42 -8.64 -7.77
CA VAL A 340 -12.24 -10.10 -7.90
C VAL A 340 -13.39 -10.70 -8.70
N ARG A 341 -14.65 -10.35 -8.40
CA ARG A 341 -15.81 -10.86 -9.14
C ARG A 341 -15.75 -10.58 -10.64
N ASN A 342 -15.23 -9.41 -11.02
CA ASN A 342 -15.10 -8.99 -12.41
C ASN A 342 -13.74 -9.36 -13.03
N ALA A 343 -12.82 -9.98 -12.29
CA ALA A 343 -11.50 -10.34 -12.79
C ALA A 343 -11.53 -11.49 -13.81
N HIS A 344 -10.42 -11.63 -14.54
CA HIS A 344 -10.15 -12.80 -15.39
C HIS A 344 -10.16 -14.09 -14.55
N GLU A 345 -10.54 -15.21 -15.16
CA GLU A 345 -10.80 -16.46 -14.42
C GLU A 345 -9.56 -16.98 -13.69
N ASP A 346 -8.39 -16.89 -14.34
CA ASP A 346 -7.09 -17.24 -13.74
C ASP A 346 -6.74 -16.34 -12.53
N ASP A 347 -7.05 -15.05 -12.61
CA ASP A 347 -6.76 -14.10 -11.54
C ASP A 347 -7.69 -14.36 -10.33
N ARG A 348 -8.96 -14.69 -10.58
CA ARG A 348 -9.91 -15.13 -9.54
C ARG A 348 -9.48 -16.42 -8.87
N ALA A 349 -9.07 -17.41 -9.67
CA ALA A 349 -8.58 -18.68 -9.16
C ALA A 349 -7.32 -18.50 -8.30
N THR A 350 -6.44 -17.57 -8.70
CA THR A 350 -5.27 -17.17 -7.91
C THR A 350 -5.69 -16.53 -6.59
N ALA A 351 -6.57 -15.53 -6.60
CA ALA A 351 -7.06 -14.91 -5.37
C ALA A 351 -7.69 -15.92 -4.39
N TRP A 352 -8.54 -16.83 -4.89
CA TRP A 352 -9.12 -17.90 -4.09
C TRP A 352 -8.06 -18.83 -3.48
N ARG A 353 -7.09 -19.27 -4.30
CA ARG A 353 -6.02 -20.17 -3.88
C ARG A 353 -5.16 -19.53 -2.80
N GLU A 354 -4.78 -18.27 -2.95
CA GLU A 354 -3.94 -17.59 -1.95
C GLU A 354 -4.71 -17.39 -0.64
N VAL A 355 -6.01 -17.03 -0.67
CA VAL A 355 -6.85 -16.93 0.55
C VAL A 355 -6.93 -18.28 1.27
N HIS A 356 -7.14 -19.37 0.52
CA HIS A 356 -7.13 -20.72 1.08
C HIS A 356 -5.77 -21.06 1.71
N ASN A 357 -4.67 -20.82 0.97
CA ASN A 357 -3.33 -21.17 1.42
C ASN A 357 -2.93 -20.41 2.68
N TYR A 358 -3.24 -19.12 2.77
CA TYR A 358 -2.93 -18.31 3.95
C TYR A 358 -3.64 -18.80 5.21
N LEU A 359 -4.95 -19.05 5.14
CA LEU A 359 -5.70 -19.55 6.30
C LEU A 359 -5.21 -20.94 6.74
N VAL A 360 -4.92 -21.82 5.79
CA VAL A 360 -4.38 -23.16 6.09
C VAL A 360 -2.94 -23.09 6.61
N ALA A 361 -2.13 -22.15 6.11
CA ALA A 361 -0.76 -21.94 6.56
C ALA A 361 -0.71 -21.48 8.02
N HIS A 362 -1.61 -20.59 8.44
CA HIS A 362 -1.80 -20.23 9.85
C HIS A 362 -2.03 -21.47 10.74
N VAL A 363 -2.94 -22.37 10.35
CA VAL A 363 -3.19 -23.61 11.08
C VAL A 363 -1.95 -24.52 11.13
N ARG A 364 -1.17 -24.58 10.04
CA ARG A 364 0.08 -25.34 9.99
C ARG A 364 1.14 -24.73 10.92
N HIS A 365 1.26 -23.41 10.95
CA HIS A 365 2.19 -22.71 11.82
C HIS A 365 1.81 -22.93 13.29
N THR A 366 0.53 -22.86 13.66
CA THR A 366 0.06 -23.25 15.01
C THR A 366 0.45 -24.69 15.36
N ALA A 367 0.25 -25.64 14.43
CA ALA A 367 0.65 -27.03 14.65
C ALA A 367 2.18 -27.22 14.82
N ASP A 368 2.97 -26.43 14.10
CA ASP A 368 4.43 -26.44 14.22
C ASP A 368 4.91 -25.78 15.52
N ASN A 369 4.23 -24.73 16.01
CA ASN A 369 4.45 -24.14 17.33
C ASN A 369 4.18 -25.16 18.43
N VAL A 370 3.05 -25.90 18.36
CA VAL A 370 2.74 -26.98 19.32
C VAL A 370 3.86 -28.05 19.31
N ARG A 371 4.34 -28.43 18.12
CA ARG A 371 5.39 -29.45 17.98
C ARG A 371 6.75 -28.97 18.47
N LEU A 372 7.10 -27.70 18.27
CA LEU A 372 8.29 -27.10 18.87
C LEU A 372 8.20 -27.14 20.39
N ASN A 373 7.04 -26.77 20.94
CA ASN A 373 6.81 -26.69 22.37
C ASN A 373 6.79 -28.03 23.10
N SER A 374 6.44 -29.11 22.41
CA SER A 374 6.45 -30.48 22.94
C SER A 374 7.82 -31.15 22.96
N GLN A 375 8.85 -30.57 22.33
CA GLN A 375 10.21 -31.13 22.33
C GLN A 375 10.98 -30.78 23.60
N GLU A 376 11.87 -31.68 24.03
CA GLU A 376 12.75 -31.46 25.18
C GLU A 376 13.70 -30.27 24.95
N GLN A 377 14.28 -30.19 23.75
CA GLN A 377 15.16 -29.09 23.34
C GLN A 377 14.42 -28.10 22.44
N ARG A 378 14.10 -26.93 22.98
CA ARG A 378 13.38 -25.87 22.26
C ARG A 378 14.25 -24.95 21.41
N LYS A 379 15.57 -25.01 21.60
CA LYS A 379 16.51 -24.23 20.77
C LYS A 379 16.38 -24.63 19.29
N TRP A 380 16.17 -25.91 19.04
CA TRP A 380 16.17 -26.49 17.70
C TRP A 380 14.84 -27.16 17.40
N TYR A 381 14.26 -26.84 16.23
CA TYR A 381 13.08 -27.49 15.70
C TYR A 381 13.47 -28.82 15.03
N VAL A 382 13.80 -29.81 15.85
CA VAL A 382 14.33 -31.11 15.39
C VAL A 382 13.25 -31.96 14.73
N SER A 383 12.01 -31.89 15.22
CA SER A 383 10.84 -32.60 14.67
C SER A 383 10.24 -31.97 13.38
N ARG A 384 11.03 -31.14 12.67
CA ARG A 384 10.61 -30.49 11.43
C ARG A 384 10.31 -31.50 10.33
N LYS A 385 9.33 -31.18 9.49
CA LYS A 385 8.97 -32.00 8.31
C LYS A 385 9.82 -31.71 7.08
N MET A 386 10.49 -30.56 7.04
CA MET A 386 11.26 -30.11 5.88
C MET A 386 12.44 -29.20 6.31
N PRO A 387 13.47 -29.06 5.45
CA PRO A 387 14.56 -28.10 5.64
C PRO A 387 14.09 -26.65 5.66
N TYR A 388 14.91 -25.76 6.24
CA TYR A 388 14.62 -24.32 6.37
C TYR A 388 14.17 -23.65 5.07
N TYR A 389 14.92 -23.86 3.97
CA TYR A 389 14.60 -23.25 2.67
C TYR A 389 13.18 -23.61 2.19
N HIS A 390 12.81 -24.89 2.24
CA HIS A 390 11.47 -25.34 1.83
C HIS A 390 10.38 -24.85 2.79
N TRP A 391 10.70 -24.75 4.08
CA TRP A 391 9.75 -24.19 5.04
C TRP A 391 9.45 -22.72 4.72
N VAL A 392 10.47 -21.86 4.56
CA VAL A 392 10.27 -20.46 4.18
C VAL A 392 9.50 -20.34 2.87
N GLN A 393 9.85 -21.14 1.86
CA GLN A 393 9.17 -21.10 0.56
C GLN A 393 7.72 -21.57 0.60
N SER A 394 7.33 -22.39 1.57
CA SER A 394 5.96 -22.91 1.70
C SER A 394 5.17 -22.23 2.81
N ASN A 395 5.77 -21.21 3.46
CA ASN A 395 5.13 -20.49 4.54
C ASN A 395 4.32 -19.32 4.00
N ASP A 396 3.08 -19.62 3.64
CA ASP A 396 2.11 -18.65 3.14
C ASP A 396 1.30 -18.03 4.31
N ASP A 397 1.73 -18.16 5.56
CA ASP A 397 1.07 -17.60 6.76
C ASP A 397 1.29 -16.09 6.92
N ILE A 398 1.98 -15.47 5.97
CA ILE A 398 2.15 -14.02 5.87
C ILE A 398 1.22 -13.47 4.80
N ALA A 399 0.73 -12.26 5.02
CA ALA A 399 -0.12 -11.46 4.13
C ALA A 399 0.25 -11.41 2.65
N CYS A 400 1.52 -11.63 2.31
CA CYS A 400 2.07 -11.19 1.04
C CYS A 400 1.41 -11.91 -0.15
N PRO A 401 1.26 -13.27 -0.17
CA PRO A 401 0.58 -13.97 -1.24
C PRO A 401 -0.91 -13.61 -1.37
N ILE A 402 -1.66 -13.50 -0.26
CA ILE A 402 -3.09 -13.10 -0.32
C ILE A 402 -3.24 -11.70 -0.91
N THR A 403 -2.37 -10.80 -0.50
CA THR A 403 -2.39 -9.42 -0.98
C THR A 403 -1.99 -9.39 -2.45
N PHE A 404 -0.99 -10.17 -2.86
CA PHE A 404 -0.59 -10.31 -4.25
C PHE A 404 -1.76 -10.80 -5.12
N GLY A 405 -2.41 -11.89 -4.72
CA GLY A 405 -3.58 -12.44 -5.42
C GLY A 405 -4.78 -11.50 -5.47
N PHE A 406 -4.96 -10.64 -4.45
CA PHE A 406 -5.96 -9.57 -4.51
C PHE A 406 -5.55 -8.46 -5.49
N VAL A 407 -4.27 -8.06 -5.48
CA VAL A 407 -3.73 -7.01 -6.37
C VAL A 407 -3.75 -7.42 -7.84
N THR A 408 -3.58 -8.72 -8.17
CA THR A 408 -3.76 -9.22 -9.55
C THR A 408 -5.17 -8.97 -10.07
N CYS A 409 -6.19 -8.99 -9.21
CA CYS A 409 -7.55 -8.61 -9.59
C CYS A 409 -7.76 -7.09 -9.58
N LEU A 410 -7.21 -6.40 -8.57
CA LEU A 410 -7.46 -4.98 -8.32
C LEU A 410 -6.81 -4.07 -9.36
N VAL A 411 -5.58 -4.36 -9.78
CA VAL A 411 -4.82 -3.50 -10.70
C VAL A 411 -5.51 -3.44 -12.07
N PRO A 412 -5.88 -4.55 -12.73
CA PRO A 412 -6.60 -4.47 -14.00
C PRO A 412 -7.98 -3.81 -13.87
N TYR A 413 -8.65 -3.98 -12.73
CA TYR A 413 -9.94 -3.39 -12.45
C TYR A 413 -9.90 -1.86 -12.32
N LEU A 414 -8.92 -1.32 -11.57
CA LEU A 414 -8.80 0.13 -11.32
C LEU A 414 -7.94 0.84 -12.37
N VAL A 415 -6.93 0.19 -12.93
CA VAL A 415 -5.94 0.82 -13.83
C VAL A 415 -6.31 0.60 -15.29
N GLY A 416 -6.67 1.70 -15.95
CA GLY A 416 -6.93 1.71 -17.39
C GLY A 416 -8.33 1.22 -17.77
N ASN A 417 -9.29 1.28 -16.83
CA ASN A 417 -10.71 1.04 -17.10
C ASN A 417 -11.55 2.30 -16.79
N PRO A 418 -11.62 3.27 -17.74
CA PRO A 418 -12.32 4.55 -17.53
C PRO A 418 -13.82 4.41 -17.26
N LYS A 419 -14.42 3.24 -17.54
CA LYS A 419 -15.84 2.96 -17.27
C LYS A 419 -16.06 2.58 -15.81
N VAL A 420 -15.16 1.76 -15.23
CA VAL A 420 -15.17 1.41 -13.80
C VAL A 420 -14.84 2.63 -12.95
N GLU A 421 -13.84 3.41 -13.36
CA GLU A 421 -13.47 4.66 -12.66
C GLU A 421 -14.64 5.66 -12.63
N ARG A 422 -15.38 5.80 -13.75
CA ARG A 422 -16.58 6.65 -13.81
C ARG A 422 -17.79 6.11 -13.04
N ALA A 423 -17.99 4.79 -13.02
CA ALA A 423 -19.05 4.16 -12.25
C ALA A 423 -18.86 4.34 -10.73
N LEU A 424 -17.61 4.31 -10.25
CA LEU A 424 -17.28 4.53 -8.83
C LEU A 424 -17.42 6.00 -8.40
N ILE A 425 -17.38 6.97 -9.32
CA ILE A 425 -17.44 8.43 -9.04
C ILE A 425 -18.88 8.99 -9.10
N GLY A 426 -19.91 8.12 -9.13
CA GLY A 426 -21.30 8.56 -8.94
C GLY A 426 -22.13 8.72 -10.21
N ALA A 427 -21.71 8.14 -11.34
CA ALA A 427 -22.69 7.80 -12.35
C ALA A 427 -23.49 6.60 -11.82
N GLN A 428 -24.80 6.78 -11.62
CA GLN A 428 -25.73 5.65 -11.65
C GLN A 428 -25.38 4.87 -12.93
N CYS A 429 -24.67 3.73 -12.79
CA CYS A 429 -24.80 2.70 -13.79
C CYS A 429 -26.31 2.48 -13.86
N GLU A 430 -26.90 2.82 -15.01
CA GLU A 430 -28.29 2.52 -15.32
C GLU A 430 -28.59 1.15 -14.72
N ALA A 431 -29.58 1.06 -13.83
CA ALA A 431 -29.87 -0.17 -13.10
C ALA A 431 -30.01 -1.32 -14.12
N GLY A 432 -28.98 -2.17 -14.22
CA GLY A 432 -28.87 -3.19 -15.27
C GLY A 432 -27.58 -3.19 -16.11
N ALA A 433 -26.73 -2.17 -16.04
CA ALA A 433 -25.45 -2.17 -16.75
C ALA A 433 -24.43 -3.09 -16.05
N THR A 434 -24.16 -4.25 -16.64
CA THR A 434 -23.09 -5.15 -16.20
C THR A 434 -21.74 -4.44 -16.28
N LEU A 435 -21.02 -4.36 -15.17
CA LEU A 435 -19.65 -3.87 -15.16
C LEU A 435 -18.81 -4.72 -16.13
N PRO A 436 -17.94 -4.11 -16.95
CA PRO A 436 -17.10 -4.86 -17.86
C PRO A 436 -16.14 -5.74 -17.06
N LYS A 437 -16.03 -7.02 -17.44
CA LYS A 437 -14.96 -7.90 -16.95
C LYS A 437 -13.60 -7.25 -17.22
N SER A 438 -12.67 -7.36 -16.29
CA SER A 438 -11.30 -6.90 -16.52
C SER A 438 -10.56 -7.88 -17.43
N ASP A 439 -9.58 -7.35 -18.16
CA ASP A 439 -8.54 -8.17 -18.78
C ASP A 439 -7.65 -8.83 -17.70
N ALA A 440 -6.91 -9.86 -18.12
CA ALA A 440 -5.95 -10.53 -17.24
C ALA A 440 -4.86 -9.55 -16.76
N SER A 441 -4.39 -9.74 -15.53
CA SER A 441 -3.24 -8.98 -15.00
C SER A 441 -1.98 -9.19 -15.82
N PHE A 442 -1.76 -10.44 -16.21
CA PHE A 442 -0.59 -10.90 -16.97
C PHE A 442 -1.05 -11.74 -18.16
N ASP A 443 -0.73 -11.28 -19.37
CA ASP A 443 -1.29 -11.81 -20.61
C ASP A 443 -0.36 -12.77 -21.37
N SER A 444 0.80 -13.12 -20.80
CA SER A 444 1.73 -14.12 -21.34
C SER A 444 2.15 -15.13 -20.28
N VAL A 445 2.66 -16.28 -20.72
CA VAL A 445 3.17 -17.33 -19.82
C VAL A 445 4.39 -16.82 -19.05
N GLU A 446 5.29 -16.12 -19.71
CA GLU A 446 6.48 -15.51 -19.11
C GLU A 446 6.08 -14.49 -18.04
N ALA A 447 5.14 -13.59 -18.34
CA ALA A 447 4.66 -12.61 -17.37
C ALA A 447 4.01 -13.28 -16.15
N LYS A 448 3.20 -14.33 -16.35
CA LYS A 448 2.61 -15.09 -15.24
C LYS A 448 3.68 -15.78 -14.39
N TYR A 449 4.65 -16.43 -15.03
CA TYR A 449 5.75 -17.10 -14.33
C TYR A 449 6.60 -16.12 -13.51
N TYR A 450 7.00 -14.99 -14.11
CA TYR A 450 7.78 -13.97 -13.39
C TYR A 450 6.98 -13.28 -12.28
N ALA A 451 5.66 -13.16 -12.42
CA ALA A 451 4.80 -12.65 -11.36
C ALA A 451 4.73 -13.63 -10.17
N ASP A 452 4.60 -14.93 -10.42
CA ASP A 452 4.60 -15.95 -9.35
C ASP A 452 5.98 -16.03 -8.65
N ASP A 453 7.07 -15.97 -9.43
CA ASP A 453 8.44 -15.94 -8.92
C ASP A 453 8.69 -14.69 -8.05
N LEU A 454 8.25 -13.52 -8.55
CA LEU A 454 8.27 -12.26 -7.80
C LEU A 454 7.48 -12.37 -6.50
N CYS A 455 6.25 -12.89 -6.55
CA CYS A 455 5.40 -13.11 -5.37
C CYS A 455 6.12 -13.97 -4.33
N ARG A 456 6.81 -15.03 -4.77
CA ARG A 456 7.56 -15.92 -3.87
C ARG A 456 8.71 -15.20 -3.19
N HIS A 457 9.53 -14.49 -3.97
CA HIS A 457 10.67 -13.76 -3.41
C HIS A 457 10.23 -12.67 -2.42
N ILE A 458 9.19 -11.88 -2.73
CA ILE A 458 8.74 -10.83 -1.80
C ILE A 458 8.12 -11.43 -0.54
N THR A 459 7.45 -12.58 -0.65
CA THR A 459 6.95 -13.33 0.51
C THR A 459 8.11 -13.77 1.41
N ASN A 460 9.16 -14.34 0.83
CA ASN A 460 10.36 -14.74 1.57
C ASN A 460 11.03 -13.55 2.27
N VAL A 461 11.16 -12.39 1.59
CA VAL A 461 11.67 -11.14 2.18
C VAL A 461 10.85 -10.77 3.41
N THR A 462 9.52 -10.75 3.29
CA THR A 462 8.63 -10.40 4.41
C THR A 462 8.75 -11.38 5.57
N ARG A 463 8.86 -12.70 5.31
CA ARG A 463 9.05 -13.72 6.36
C ARG A 463 10.36 -13.55 7.09
N ILE A 464 11.45 -13.47 6.34
CA ILE A 464 12.80 -13.44 6.89
C ILE A 464 13.02 -12.17 7.71
N TYR A 465 12.52 -11.03 7.25
CA TYR A 465 12.63 -9.78 8.01
C TYR A 465 11.70 -9.73 9.22
N ASN A 466 10.50 -10.32 9.13
CA ASN A 466 9.64 -10.49 10.31
C ASN A 466 10.36 -11.32 11.38
N ASP A 467 10.86 -12.51 11.02
CA ASP A 467 11.59 -13.40 11.91
C ASP A 467 12.86 -12.75 12.48
N CYS A 468 13.57 -11.95 11.67
CA CYS A 468 14.74 -11.20 12.10
C CYS A 468 14.40 -10.14 13.17
N GLY A 469 13.26 -9.45 13.01
CA GLY A 469 12.75 -8.46 13.96
C GLY A 469 12.18 -9.07 15.23
N SER A 470 11.65 -10.30 15.15
CA SER A 470 10.87 -10.93 16.21
C SER A 470 11.61 -11.97 17.04
N ILE A 471 12.88 -12.30 16.77
CA ILE A 471 13.67 -13.34 17.47
C ILE A 471 13.42 -13.38 18.99
N ALA A 472 13.51 -12.23 19.66
CA ALA A 472 13.35 -12.15 21.12
C ALA A 472 11.90 -12.34 21.57
N ARG A 473 10.94 -11.81 20.81
CA ARG A 473 9.50 -11.95 21.09
C ARG A 473 9.07 -13.40 20.90
N ASP A 474 9.40 -13.99 19.75
CA ASP A 474 8.98 -15.36 19.43
C ASP A 474 9.58 -16.37 20.41
N ALA A 475 10.82 -16.14 20.88
CA ALA A 475 11.40 -16.94 21.95
C ALA A 475 10.64 -16.83 23.29
N ALA A 476 10.10 -15.66 23.62
CA ALA A 476 9.32 -15.43 24.84
C ALA A 476 7.90 -16.01 24.74
N GLU A 477 7.26 -15.85 23.59
CA GLU A 477 5.92 -16.36 23.26
C GLU A 477 5.93 -17.86 22.91
N LYS A 478 7.12 -18.42 22.70
CA LYS A 478 7.37 -19.80 22.26
C LYS A 478 6.79 -20.10 20.88
N ASN A 479 6.87 -19.12 20.00
CA ASN A 479 6.56 -19.23 18.59
C ASN A 479 7.80 -19.74 17.82
N LEU A 480 7.54 -20.48 16.75
CA LEU A 480 8.57 -20.95 15.83
C LEU A 480 9.12 -19.77 15.04
N ASN A 481 10.43 -19.59 15.11
CA ASN A 481 11.17 -18.61 14.35
C ASN A 481 12.18 -19.31 13.43
N SER A 482 12.56 -18.66 12.32
CA SER A 482 13.63 -19.13 11.43
C SER A 482 14.89 -19.59 12.18
N VAL A 483 15.31 -18.90 13.25
CA VAL A 483 16.53 -19.25 14.01
C VAL A 483 16.43 -20.58 14.77
N ASN A 484 15.23 -21.16 14.90
CA ASN A 484 15.06 -22.48 15.50
C ASN A 484 15.43 -23.62 14.53
N PHE A 485 15.63 -23.36 13.24
CA PHE A 485 16.02 -24.39 12.30
C PHE A 485 17.48 -24.82 12.55
N PRO A 486 17.80 -26.13 12.62
CA PRO A 486 19.18 -26.61 12.87
C PRO A 486 20.23 -26.12 11.87
N GLU A 487 19.81 -25.72 10.68
CA GLU A 487 20.63 -25.05 9.67
C GLU A 487 21.30 -23.77 10.22
N PHE A 488 20.72 -23.12 11.23
CA PHE A 488 21.29 -21.96 11.93
C PHE A 488 22.33 -22.34 13.00
N ALA A 489 22.61 -23.63 13.24
CA ALA A 489 23.66 -24.04 14.17
C ALA A 489 25.06 -23.57 13.73
N VAL A 490 25.27 -23.37 12.43
CA VAL A 490 26.50 -22.85 11.84
C VAL A 490 26.15 -21.76 10.84
N THR A 491 26.33 -20.50 11.22
CA THR A 491 26.11 -19.34 10.33
C THR A 491 27.45 -18.73 9.90
N ALA A 492 27.57 -18.36 8.63
CA ALA A 492 28.78 -17.71 8.10
C ALA A 492 29.05 -16.35 8.78
N SER A 493 28.01 -15.69 9.28
CA SER A 493 28.07 -14.41 9.98
C SER A 493 28.41 -14.54 11.48
N GLY A 494 28.36 -15.75 12.05
CA GLY A 494 28.45 -15.97 13.50
C GLY A 494 27.29 -15.39 14.31
N SER A 495 26.21 -14.93 13.65
CA SER A 495 25.03 -14.35 14.27
C SER A 495 23.79 -14.66 13.45
N ASP A 496 22.80 -15.28 14.09
CA ASP A 496 21.54 -15.68 13.45
C ASP A 496 20.81 -14.48 12.83
N ARG A 497 20.80 -13.34 13.54
CA ARG A 497 20.22 -12.09 13.03
C ARG A 497 20.92 -11.59 11.78
N LEU A 498 22.25 -11.60 11.76
CA LEU A 498 23.02 -11.18 10.56
C LEU A 498 22.84 -12.16 9.41
N ALA A 499 22.69 -13.46 9.69
CA ALA A 499 22.39 -14.46 8.67
C ALA A 499 21.01 -14.22 8.05
N LEU A 500 19.98 -13.98 8.88
CA LEU A 500 18.64 -13.62 8.39
C LEU A 500 18.67 -12.33 7.57
N CYS A 501 19.35 -11.28 8.04
CA CYS A 501 19.49 -10.05 7.24
C CYS A 501 20.12 -10.33 5.86
N ALA A 502 21.18 -11.14 5.80
CA ALA A 502 21.84 -11.46 4.54
C ALA A 502 20.94 -12.26 3.58
N LEU A 503 20.16 -13.21 4.12
CA LEU A 503 19.18 -13.98 3.34
C LEU A 503 18.03 -13.07 2.85
N GLY A 504 17.55 -12.16 3.68
CA GLY A 504 16.54 -11.18 3.28
C GLY A 504 17.01 -10.26 2.15
N GLU A 505 18.26 -9.78 2.21
CA GLU A 505 18.85 -8.99 1.11
C GLU A 505 19.03 -9.82 -0.17
N TYR A 506 19.35 -11.11 -0.06
CA TYR A 506 19.40 -12.02 -1.21
C TYR A 506 18.03 -12.14 -1.89
N GLU A 507 16.99 -12.46 -1.12
CA GLU A 507 15.61 -12.56 -1.65
C GLU A 507 15.12 -11.22 -2.22
N ARG A 508 15.53 -10.10 -1.62
CA ARG A 508 15.22 -8.76 -2.13
C ARG A 508 15.90 -8.46 -3.47
N ALA A 509 17.14 -8.90 -3.66
CA ALA A 509 17.82 -8.81 -4.95
C ALA A 509 17.11 -9.68 -6.01
N CYS A 510 16.67 -10.88 -5.63
CA CYS A 510 15.86 -11.73 -6.51
C CYS A 510 14.53 -11.07 -6.89
N CYS A 511 13.83 -10.40 -5.95
CA CYS A 511 12.63 -9.63 -6.26
C CYS A 511 12.88 -8.58 -7.35
N GLN A 512 13.99 -7.86 -7.28
CA GLN A 512 14.33 -6.82 -8.26
C GLN A 512 14.56 -7.42 -9.65
N VAL A 513 15.26 -8.55 -9.72
CA VAL A 513 15.48 -9.28 -10.98
C VAL A 513 14.16 -9.79 -11.55
N ALA A 514 13.33 -10.46 -10.74
CA ALA A 514 12.04 -10.98 -11.16
C ALA A 514 11.11 -9.86 -11.67
N PHE A 515 11.06 -8.72 -10.96
CA PHE A 515 10.27 -7.56 -11.40
C PHE A 515 10.75 -6.97 -12.73
N ALA A 516 12.06 -6.87 -12.95
CA ALA A 516 12.61 -6.39 -14.22
C ALA A 516 12.27 -7.33 -15.40
N GLN A 517 12.30 -8.65 -15.16
CA GLN A 517 11.87 -9.65 -16.15
C GLN A 517 10.36 -9.56 -16.42
N LEU A 518 9.55 -9.41 -15.37
CA LEU A 518 8.11 -9.18 -15.49
C LEU A 518 7.80 -7.93 -16.32
N GLU A 519 8.47 -6.81 -16.02
CA GLU A 519 8.32 -5.57 -16.78
C GLU A 519 8.63 -5.77 -18.26
N THR A 520 9.75 -6.44 -18.55
CA THR A 520 10.16 -6.72 -19.93
C THR A 520 9.11 -7.57 -20.65
N ALA A 521 8.67 -8.66 -20.04
CA ALA A 521 7.65 -9.55 -20.62
C ALA A 521 6.33 -8.82 -20.89
N MET A 522 5.84 -8.02 -19.93
CA MET A 522 4.60 -7.26 -20.09
C MET A 522 4.68 -6.22 -21.21
N LEU A 523 5.80 -5.51 -21.34
CA LEU A 523 5.93 -4.44 -22.34
C LEU A 523 6.19 -4.95 -23.76
N LEU A 524 6.78 -6.15 -23.89
CA LEU A 524 7.00 -6.81 -25.18
C LEU A 524 5.70 -7.25 -25.85
N THR A 525 4.68 -7.61 -25.06
CA THR A 525 3.37 -8.03 -25.60
C THR A 525 2.43 -6.87 -25.92
N ALA A 526 2.84 -5.62 -25.73
CA ALA A 526 2.03 -4.46 -26.11
C ALA A 526 2.10 -4.20 -27.63
N ALA A 527 0.95 -4.26 -28.33
CA ALA A 527 0.88 -4.03 -29.77
C ALA A 527 0.82 -2.54 -30.14
N THR A 528 0.30 -1.71 -29.22
CA THR A 528 0.16 -0.25 -29.43
C THR A 528 0.87 0.56 -28.34
N SER A 529 1.14 1.84 -28.63
CA SER A 529 1.67 2.78 -27.63
C SER A 529 0.71 2.99 -26.46
N ALA A 530 -0.60 2.99 -26.72
CA ALA A 530 -1.63 3.12 -25.68
C ALA A 530 -1.65 1.90 -24.74
N GLU A 531 -1.56 0.68 -25.29
CA GLU A 531 -1.44 -0.54 -24.48
C GLU A 531 -0.15 -0.55 -23.67
N ARG A 532 0.97 -0.15 -24.29
CA ARG A 532 2.26 -0.04 -23.59
C ARG A 532 2.18 0.94 -22.42
N ALA A 533 1.54 2.10 -22.60
CA ALA A 533 1.31 3.06 -21.54
C ALA A 533 0.40 2.51 -20.43
N LYS A 534 -0.67 1.79 -20.79
CA LYS A 534 -1.54 1.11 -19.83
C LYS A 534 -0.78 0.07 -19.00
N LYS A 535 0.06 -0.77 -19.64
CA LYS A 535 0.86 -1.79 -18.94
C LYS A 535 1.95 -1.17 -18.07
N ARG A 536 2.64 -0.14 -18.54
CA ARG A 536 3.56 0.67 -17.74
C ARG A 536 2.85 1.18 -16.48
N ARG A 537 1.67 1.76 -16.65
CA ARG A 537 0.88 2.28 -15.52
C ARG A 537 0.54 1.19 -14.49
N ARG A 538 0.25 -0.04 -14.94
CA ARG A 538 0.00 -1.18 -14.04
C ARG A 538 1.26 -1.55 -13.26
N LEU A 539 2.40 -1.64 -13.95
CA LEU A 539 3.70 -1.92 -13.32
C LEU A 539 4.07 -0.87 -12.27
N ASP A 540 3.83 0.43 -12.55
CA ASP A 540 4.09 1.50 -11.59
C ASP A 540 3.26 1.32 -10.31
N VAL A 541 2.01 0.85 -10.42
CA VAL A 541 1.14 0.55 -9.26
C VAL A 541 1.58 -0.73 -8.54
N TRP A 542 2.02 -1.76 -9.26
CA TRP A 542 2.64 -2.95 -8.66
C TRP A 542 3.88 -2.59 -7.84
N GLN A 543 4.72 -1.68 -8.33
CA GLN A 543 5.89 -1.20 -7.60
C GLN A 543 5.51 -0.58 -6.25
N VAL A 544 4.36 0.11 -6.14
CA VAL A 544 3.89 0.65 -4.85
C VAL A 544 3.59 -0.48 -3.86
N PHE A 545 2.96 -1.57 -4.31
CA PHE A 545 2.73 -2.75 -3.48
C PHE A 545 4.05 -3.38 -3.01
N LEU A 546 4.98 -3.63 -3.93
CA LEU A 546 6.28 -4.23 -3.61
C LEU A 546 7.09 -3.37 -2.63
N ASN A 547 7.12 -2.05 -2.87
CA ASN A 547 7.76 -1.08 -1.99
C ASN A 547 7.16 -1.09 -0.59
N THR A 548 5.83 -1.16 -0.47
CA THR A 548 5.16 -1.22 0.83
C THR A 548 5.46 -2.54 1.56
N ALA A 549 5.43 -3.68 0.85
CA ALA A 549 5.76 -4.98 1.44
C ALA A 549 7.21 -5.01 1.99
N ASP A 550 8.17 -4.53 1.19
CA ASP A 550 9.58 -4.38 1.57
C ASP A 550 9.74 -3.41 2.75
N LEU A 551 9.01 -2.29 2.74
CA LEU A 551 9.03 -1.30 3.83
C LEU A 551 8.59 -1.91 5.17
N TYR A 552 7.53 -2.71 5.21
CA TYR A 552 7.12 -3.38 6.44
C TYR A 552 8.24 -4.24 7.01
N GLY A 553 8.92 -5.03 6.18
CA GLY A 553 10.09 -5.81 6.60
C GLY A 553 11.20 -4.93 7.17
N GLN A 554 11.56 -3.84 6.49
CA GLN A 554 12.58 -2.89 6.98
C GLN A 554 12.18 -2.25 8.32
N ILE A 555 10.90 -1.94 8.49
CA ILE A 555 10.37 -1.39 9.74
C ILE A 555 10.52 -2.42 10.87
N TYR A 556 10.13 -3.69 10.67
CA TYR A 556 10.23 -4.74 11.69
C TYR A 556 11.68 -4.98 12.15
N VAL A 557 12.65 -4.90 11.24
CA VAL A 557 14.07 -5.01 11.58
C VAL A 557 14.55 -3.87 12.49
N ILE A 558 13.99 -2.66 12.31
CA ILE A 558 14.33 -1.47 13.10
C ILE A 558 13.59 -1.46 14.44
N ARG A 559 12.30 -1.81 14.42
CA ARG A 559 11.40 -1.79 15.58
C ARG A 559 10.24 -2.75 15.34
N ASP A 560 9.99 -3.64 16.29
CA ASP A 560 8.82 -4.50 16.29
C ASP A 560 7.53 -3.68 16.55
N PHE A 561 6.53 -3.86 15.70
CA PHE A 561 5.22 -3.18 15.73
C PHE A 561 4.03 -4.14 15.85
N THR A 562 4.25 -5.43 16.14
CA THR A 562 3.16 -6.39 16.32
C THR A 562 2.19 -5.92 17.41
N ALA A 563 0.88 -5.99 17.11
CA ALA A 563 -0.19 -5.63 18.03
C ALA A 563 -0.10 -6.52 19.28
N ARG A 564 -0.06 -5.91 20.47
CA ARG A 564 -0.08 -6.67 21.73
C ARG A 564 -1.50 -6.73 22.23
N SER A 565 -2.08 -7.92 22.33
CA SER A 565 -3.35 -8.09 23.03
C SER A 565 -3.18 -7.74 24.51
N VAL A 566 -4.23 -7.18 25.13
CA VAL A 566 -4.22 -6.76 26.55
C VAL A 566 -3.88 -7.94 27.48
N HIS A 567 -4.21 -9.17 27.08
CA HIS A 567 -3.88 -10.39 27.83
C HIS A 567 -2.37 -10.63 28.00
N VAL A 568 -1.52 -10.11 27.10
CA VAL A 568 -0.07 -10.25 27.20
C VAL A 568 0.53 -9.25 28.21
N ARG A 569 -0.08 -8.07 28.42
CA ARG A 569 0.40 -7.06 29.38
C ARG A 569 0.33 -7.55 30.83
N ASP A 570 -0.68 -8.34 31.18
CA ASP A 570 -0.86 -8.84 32.55
C ASP A 570 0.21 -9.86 32.99
N THR A 571 1.06 -10.33 32.06
CA THR A 571 2.22 -11.19 32.36
C THR A 571 3.54 -10.45 32.56
N ASN A 572 3.56 -9.12 32.43
CA ASN A 572 4.68 -8.25 32.82
C ASN A 572 6.07 -8.60 32.21
N ILE A 573 6.12 -9.09 30.97
CA ILE A 573 7.38 -9.30 30.24
C ILE A 573 7.70 -8.05 29.41
N ALA A 574 8.23 -7.02 30.06
CA ALA A 574 8.70 -5.80 29.40
C ALA A 574 10.15 -5.96 28.91
N SER A 575 10.36 -6.28 27.63
CA SER A 575 11.68 -6.15 26.99
C SER A 575 11.88 -4.75 26.40
N ASN A 576 12.23 -3.79 27.25
CA ASN A 576 12.60 -2.43 26.82
C ASN A 576 14.12 -2.27 26.83
N THR A 577 14.81 -2.93 25.89
CA THR A 577 16.22 -2.68 25.58
C THR A 577 16.48 -2.88 24.09
N ALA A 578 16.08 -1.91 23.27
CA ALA A 578 16.62 -1.81 21.91
C ALA A 578 18.06 -1.28 22.01
N PRO A 579 19.11 -2.05 21.62
CA PRO A 579 20.45 -1.49 21.54
C PRO A 579 20.54 -0.53 20.35
N LYS A 580 21.12 0.66 20.58
CA LYS A 580 21.45 1.62 19.52
C LYS A 580 22.60 1.05 18.68
N TYR A 581 22.35 0.61 17.45
CA TYR A 581 23.40 0.32 16.48
C TYR A 581 23.10 0.97 15.12
N ALA A 582 24.17 1.46 14.49
CA ALA A 582 24.15 2.11 13.19
C ALA A 582 23.85 1.10 12.07
N PRO A 583 23.22 1.53 10.96
CA PRO A 583 22.95 0.64 9.82
C PRO A 583 24.27 0.07 9.26
N PRO A 584 24.28 -1.17 8.73
CA PRO A 584 25.44 -1.72 8.06
C PRO A 584 25.77 -0.86 6.84
N SER A 585 27.03 -0.44 6.72
CA SER A 585 27.56 0.13 5.48
C SER A 585 27.45 -0.90 4.37
N ILE A 586 26.81 -0.49 3.27
CA ILE A 586 26.72 -1.22 2.00
C ILE A 586 28.09 -1.81 1.67
N VAL A 587 28.19 -3.14 1.68
CA VAL A 587 29.30 -3.85 1.03
C VAL A 587 29.11 -3.60 -0.46
N LYS A 588 29.91 -2.70 -1.04
CA LYS A 588 30.04 -2.61 -2.49
C LYS A 588 30.51 -3.98 -2.96
N ALA A 589 29.63 -4.72 -3.63
CA ALA A 589 30.03 -5.88 -4.41
C ALA A 589 31.13 -5.44 -5.37
N ALA A 590 32.30 -6.09 -5.28
CA ALA A 590 33.36 -5.90 -6.24
C ALA A 590 32.82 -6.30 -7.62
N VAL A 591 32.74 -5.32 -8.52
CA VAL A 591 32.55 -5.56 -9.96
C VAL A 591 33.75 -6.38 -10.40
N LEU A 592 33.52 -7.62 -10.82
CA LEU A 592 34.49 -8.42 -11.54
C LEU A 592 34.72 -7.72 -12.88
N ASP A 593 35.96 -7.27 -13.09
CA ASP A 593 36.47 -6.71 -14.34
C ASP A 593 36.13 -7.63 -15.52
N GLU A 594 35.41 -7.08 -16.50
CA GLU A 594 35.29 -7.64 -17.84
C GLU A 594 36.62 -7.47 -18.56
N THR A 595 37.41 -8.53 -18.67
CA THR A 595 38.48 -8.62 -19.69
C THR A 595 37.87 -9.07 -21.02
N PRO A 596 38.09 -8.35 -22.13
CA PRO A 596 37.55 -8.74 -23.43
C PRO A 596 38.44 -9.82 -24.07
N ILE A 597 37.85 -10.99 -24.35
CA ILE A 597 38.45 -11.99 -25.21
C ILE A 597 38.20 -11.57 -26.67
N LEU A 598 39.24 -11.05 -27.31
CA LEU A 598 39.32 -10.91 -28.76
C LEU A 598 40.13 -12.08 -29.35
N ALA A 599 39.66 -12.51 -30.52
CA ALA A 599 40.07 -13.64 -31.35
C ALA A 599 41.57 -13.88 -31.54
N THR A 600 41.93 -15.17 -31.55
CA THR A 600 42.63 -15.85 -32.66
C THR A 600 42.08 -17.25 -32.81
#